data_AF-A0A0N5BSD7-F1
#
_entry.id   AF-A0A0N5BSD7-F1
#
_cell.length_a   1.000
_cell.length_b   1.000
_cell.length_c   1.000
_cell.angle_alpha   90.00
_cell.angle_beta   90.00
_cell.angle_gamma   90.00
#
_symmetry.space_group_name_H-M   'P 1'
#
loop_
_entity.id
_entity.type
_entity.pdbx_description
1 polymer ?
#
loop_
_entity_poly.entity_id
_entity_poly.type
_entity_poly.pdbx_seq_one_letter_code
_entity_poly.pdbx_strand_id
1 'polypeptide(L)' 'MTGTERKVFQKYYPPDFDGSKVPKIRTKKSSYFIQCVMTPFNMQCNTCNEYIYNGKKFNMCCNICS' A
#
# COMPACT_ATOMS: atom_id res chain seq x y z
N MET A 1 14.34 -20.46 -14.28
CA MET A 1 15.25 -19.65 -13.43
C MET A 1 15.10 -18.17 -13.76
N THR A 2 13.92 -17.59 -13.55
CA THR A 2 13.64 -16.17 -13.86
C THR A 2 13.01 -15.53 -12.64
N GLY A 3 13.84 -14.92 -11.82
CA GLY A 3 13.41 -14.22 -10.63
C GLY A 3 14.60 -13.46 -10.06
N THR A 4 14.66 -12.17 -10.35
CA THR A 4 15.51 -11.22 -9.63
C THR A 4 15.28 -11.37 -8.13
N GLU A 5 16.37 -11.39 -7.35
CA GLU A 5 16.34 -11.64 -5.91
C GLU A 5 15.50 -10.60 -5.15
N ARG A 6 14.88 -10.98 -4.03
CA ARG A 6 14.14 -10.03 -3.17
C ARG A 6 15.08 -8.98 -2.54
N LYS A 7 16.35 -9.34 -2.33
CA LYS A 7 17.39 -8.46 -1.79
C LYS A 7 18.51 -8.36 -2.81
N VAL A 8 18.33 -7.52 -3.81
CA VAL A 8 19.35 -7.32 -4.85
C VAL A 8 20.47 -6.44 -4.31
N PHE A 9 21.71 -6.92 -4.36
CA PHE A 9 22.89 -6.17 -3.94
C PHE A 9 23.18 -4.96 -4.84
N GLN A 10 23.08 -5.13 -6.17
CA GLN A 10 23.32 -4.07 -7.14
C GLN A 10 22.24 -4.02 -8.22
N LYS A 11 21.69 -2.83 -8.45
CA LYS A 11 20.89 -2.52 -9.65
C LYS A 11 21.82 -1.91 -10.69
N TYR A 12 21.67 -2.31 -11.95
CA TYR A 12 22.40 -1.68 -13.06
C TYR A 12 21.88 -0.25 -13.26
N TYR A 13 22.77 0.74 -13.18
CA TYR A 13 22.50 2.13 -13.56
C TYR A 13 23.19 2.39 -14.90
N PRO A 14 22.51 3.02 -15.88
CA PRO A 14 23.15 3.37 -17.15
C PRO A 14 24.26 4.41 -16.93
N PRO A 15 25.31 4.43 -17.77
CA PRO A 15 26.49 5.28 -17.59
C PRO A 15 26.19 6.78 -17.61
N ASP A 16 25.10 7.20 -18.25
CA ASP A 16 24.68 8.61 -18.36
C ASP A 16 23.63 9.01 -17.29
N PHE A 17 23.43 8.19 -16.25
CA PHE A 17 22.40 8.43 -15.26
C PHE A 17 22.79 9.54 -14.26
N ASP A 18 22.21 10.72 -14.47
CA ASP A 18 22.33 11.85 -13.55
C ASP A 18 21.15 11.89 -12.56
N GLY A 19 21.42 11.64 -11.27
CA GLY A 19 20.40 11.69 -10.21
C GLY A 19 19.69 13.06 -10.07
N SER A 20 20.34 14.16 -10.51
CA SER A 20 19.78 15.52 -10.49
C SER A 20 18.65 15.72 -11.50
N LYS A 21 18.61 14.92 -12.57
CA LYS A 21 17.59 15.00 -13.64
C LYS A 21 16.33 14.20 -13.31
N VAL A 22 16.36 13.39 -12.24
CA VAL A 22 15.22 12.55 -11.84
C VAL A 22 14.12 13.43 -11.24
N PRO A 23 12.89 13.41 -11.79
CA PRO A 23 11.79 14.21 -11.26
C PRO A 23 11.41 13.71 -9.86
N LYS A 24 11.48 14.61 -8.86
CA LYS A 24 10.86 14.36 -7.56
C LYS A 24 9.35 14.52 -7.72
N ILE A 25 8.57 13.50 -7.36
CA ILE A 25 7.11 13.59 -7.34
C ILE A 25 6.72 14.66 -6.32
N ARG A 26 6.34 15.85 -6.81
CA ARG A 26 5.86 16.99 -6.00
C ARG A 26 4.34 17.01 -5.87
N THR A 27 3.63 16.09 -6.52
CA THR A 27 2.18 15.98 -6.43
C THR A 27 1.80 15.57 -5.01
N LYS A 28 0.78 16.23 -4.44
CA LYS A 28 0.14 15.76 -3.21
C LYS A 28 -0.29 14.32 -3.44
N LYS A 29 0.34 13.37 -2.75
CA LYS A 29 -0.10 11.98 -2.74
C LYS A 29 -1.57 11.96 -2.33
N SER A 30 -2.36 11.06 -2.90
CA SER A 30 -3.73 10.83 -2.43
C SER A 30 -3.68 10.68 -0.91
N SER A 31 -4.54 11.41 -0.19
CA SER A 31 -4.62 11.30 1.28
C SER A 31 -5.03 9.88 1.72
N TYR A 32 -5.61 9.12 0.79
CA TYR A 32 -5.93 7.71 0.95
C TYR A 32 -4.84 6.76 0.44
N PHE A 33 -4.62 5.69 1.20
CA PHE A 33 -3.85 4.50 0.80
C PHE A 33 -4.58 3.23 1.19
N ILE A 34 -4.34 2.14 0.46
CA ILE A 34 -4.96 0.85 0.73
C ILE A 34 -4.08 0.07 1.72
N GLN A 35 -4.69 -0.39 2.81
CA GLN A 35 -4.02 -1.20 3.83
C GLN A 35 -4.82 -2.47 4.12
N CYS A 36 -4.12 -3.61 4.21
CA CYS A 36 -4.68 -4.85 4.71
C CYS A 36 -4.78 -4.79 6.24
N VAL A 37 -5.99 -4.72 6.79
CA VAL A 37 -6.26 -4.64 8.23
C VAL A 37 -7.21 -5.75 8.69
N MET A 38 -7.26 -5.98 10.00
CA MET A 38 -8.19 -6.89 10.66
C MET A 38 -9.29 -6.08 11.34
N THR A 39 -10.52 -6.60 11.39
CA THR A 39 -11.57 -6.00 12.23
C THR A 39 -11.21 -6.08 13.71
N PRO A 40 -11.19 -4.95 14.44
CA PRO A 40 -10.86 -4.94 15.87
C PRO A 40 -12.00 -5.45 16.75
N PHE A 41 -13.24 -5.33 16.27
CA PHE A 41 -14.45 -5.72 17.00
C PHE A 41 -15.42 -6.45 16.07
N ASN A 42 -16.40 -7.12 16.68
CA ASN A 42 -17.51 -7.70 15.93
C ASN A 42 -18.45 -6.57 15.48
N MET A 43 -18.90 -6.61 14.23
CA MET A 43 -19.79 -5.60 13.65
C MET A 43 -20.83 -6.27 12.74
N GLN A 44 -22.00 -5.64 12.60
CA GLN A 44 -23.06 -6.11 11.72
C GLN A 44 -23.30 -5.10 10.59
N CYS A 45 -23.44 -5.61 9.37
CA CYS A 45 -23.74 -4.83 8.18
C CYS A 45 -25.21 -4.37 8.19
N ASN A 46 -25.49 -3.05 8.12
CA ASN A 46 -26.87 -2.56 8.13
C ASN A 46 -27.66 -2.82 6.84
N THR A 47 -26.96 -3.02 5.71
CA THR A 47 -27.60 -3.24 4.39
C THR A 47 -27.86 -4.71 4.12
N CYS A 48 -26.94 -5.57 4.54
CA CYS A 48 -26.90 -6.99 4.22
C CYS A 48 -27.14 -7.89 5.44
N ASN A 49 -27.18 -7.32 6.65
CA ASN A 49 -27.32 -8.00 7.95
C ASN A 49 -26.30 -9.12 8.21
N GLU A 50 -25.22 -9.19 7.41
CA GLU A 50 -24.11 -10.11 7.62
C GLU A 50 -23.36 -9.74 8.91
N TYR A 51 -23.05 -10.76 9.70
CA TYR A 51 -22.24 -10.62 10.90
C TYR A 51 -20.76 -10.79 10.56
N ILE A 52 -19.97 -9.76 10.89
CA ILE A 52 -18.52 -9.75 10.72
C ILE A 52 -17.89 -9.95 12.08
N TYR A 53 -17.23 -11.08 12.24
CA TYR A 53 -16.46 -11.40 13.45
C TYR A 53 -15.14 -10.63 13.52
N ASN A 54 -14.59 -10.55 14.73
CA ASN A 54 -13.26 -10.04 14.98
C ASN A 54 -12.20 -10.83 14.17
N GLY A 55 -11.16 -10.13 13.70
CA GLY A 55 -10.10 -10.77 12.94
C GLY A 55 -10.46 -11.16 11.50
N LYS A 56 -11.54 -10.62 10.91
CA LYS A 56 -11.77 -10.74 9.46
C LYS A 56 -10.82 -9.78 8.73
N LYS A 57 -10.11 -10.28 7.70
CA LYS A 57 -9.16 -9.51 6.87
C LYS A 57 -9.91 -8.63 5.87
N PHE A 58 -9.56 -7.35 5.81
CA PHE A 58 -10.09 -6.39 4.84
C PHE A 58 -8.98 -5.61 4.17
N ASN A 59 -9.18 -5.29 2.88
CA ASN A 59 -8.42 -4.25 2.20
C ASN A 59 -9.17 -2.94 2.44
N MET A 60 -8.67 -2.12 3.35
CA MET A 60 -9.33 -0.87 3.76
C MET A 60 -8.62 0.35 3.17
N CYS A 61 -9.40 1.35 2.81
CA CYS A 61 -8.92 2.66 2.40
C CYS A 61 -8.65 3.50 3.66
N CYS A 62 -7.37 3.67 4.00
CA CYS A 62 -6.93 4.48 5.14
C CYS A 62 -6.69 5.91 4.67
N ASN A 63 -7.40 6.88 5.26
CA ASN A 63 -7.14 8.29 5.07
C ASN A 63 -6.24 8.81 6.18
N ILE A 64 -5.26 9.65 5.83
CA ILE A 64 -4.42 10.33 6.83
C ILE A 64 -5.22 11.50 7.40
N CYS A 65 -5.53 11.47 8.70
CA CYS A 65 -5.99 12.67 9.41
C CYS A 65 -4.84 13.68 9.40
N SER A 66 -5.01 14.75 8.62
CA SER A 66 -4.13 15.93 8.59
C SER A 66 -4.33 16.79 9.83
#